data_AF-A0A7Z7I566-F1
#
_entry.id   AF-A0A7Z7I566-F1
#
_cell.length_a   1.000
_cell.length_b   1.000
_cell.length_c   1.000
_cell.angle_alpha   90.00
_cell.angle_beta   90.00
_cell.angle_gamma   90.00
#
_symmetry.space_group_name_H-M   'P 1'
#
loop_
_entity.id
_entity.type
_entity.pdbx_description
1 polymer ?
#
loop_
_entity_poly.entity_id
_entity_poly.type
_entity_poly.pdbx_seq_one_letter_code
_entity_poly.pdbx_strand_id
1 'polypeptide(L)'
;MGSNLSTSGNGFNDGLQSGASSRPDRQAIIRAGVAGGLAGAVIIWIYEALIWVGAQHLMPLVGIPRNATGLVFGKAFQESIGVWAYVIGTGIHFVFAIAWGVLFAMIWPYFRRRGYEATFVALFYAMLAWIVMHVAIMITSDNHPNYYDPVVIIGGFMSHFCFTVPLALIVKKMLAPVTRQTTVR
;
A
#
# COMPACT_ATOMS: atom_id res chain seq x y z
N MET A 1 -36.29 -54.71 -41.42
CA MET A 1 -36.47 -54.64 -39.96
C MET A 1 -35.10 -54.84 -39.34
N GLY A 2 -34.46 -53.96 -38.57
CA GLY A 2 -34.71 -52.59 -38.18
C GLY A 2 -33.34 -51.97 -37.84
N SER A 3 -33.15 -50.73 -38.28
CA SER A 3 -32.01 -49.87 -37.98
C SER A 3 -32.01 -49.45 -36.51
N ASN A 4 -30.85 -49.44 -35.85
CA ASN A 4 -30.63 -48.66 -34.62
C ASN A 4 -29.24 -48.00 -34.68
N LEU A 5 -29.19 -46.81 -35.28
CA LEU A 5 -28.18 -45.81 -34.96
C LEU A 5 -28.46 -45.30 -33.55
N SER A 6 -27.51 -45.52 -32.62
CA SER A 6 -27.51 -44.85 -31.32
C SER A 6 -26.45 -43.75 -31.34
N THR A 7 -26.92 -42.52 -31.58
CA THR A 7 -26.15 -41.29 -31.38
C THR A 7 -26.37 -40.86 -29.92
N SER A 8 -25.52 -41.32 -29.00
CA SER A 8 -25.54 -40.80 -27.63
C SER A 8 -24.62 -39.59 -27.56
N GLY A 9 -25.21 -38.41 -27.79
CA GLY A 9 -24.58 -37.13 -27.47
C GLY A 9 -24.32 -37.03 -25.98
N ASN A 10 -23.07 -36.84 -25.60
CA ASN A 10 -22.69 -36.35 -24.27
C ASN A 10 -21.60 -35.27 -24.35
N GLY A 11 -21.56 -34.54 -25.47
CA GLY A 11 -20.83 -33.28 -25.54
C GLY A 11 -21.73 -32.12 -25.11
N PHE A 12 -22.05 -31.99 -23.81
CA PHE A 12 -22.69 -30.77 -23.27
C PHE A 12 -22.51 -30.55 -21.75
N ASN A 13 -21.49 -31.14 -21.10
CA ASN A 13 -21.22 -30.89 -19.68
C ASN A 13 -19.82 -30.33 -19.36
N ASP A 14 -19.13 -29.76 -20.36
CA ASP A 14 -17.90 -28.98 -20.16
C ASP A 14 -18.15 -27.46 -20.13
N GLY A 15 -19.42 -27.04 -20.10
CA GLY A 15 -19.85 -25.64 -20.20
C GLY A 15 -20.18 -24.94 -18.88
N LEU A 16 -19.95 -25.58 -17.74
CA LEU A 16 -20.27 -25.03 -16.41
C LEU A 16 -19.08 -25.15 -15.47
N GLN A 17 -17.90 -24.68 -15.91
CA GLN A 17 -17.03 -23.97 -14.97
C GLN A 17 -17.77 -22.70 -14.57
N SER A 18 -18.61 -22.86 -13.54
CA SER A 18 -19.14 -21.81 -12.68
C SER A 18 -18.14 -20.66 -12.64
N GLY A 19 -18.54 -19.50 -13.16
CA GLY A 19 -17.68 -18.34 -13.36
C GLY A 19 -16.75 -18.14 -12.18
N ALA A 20 -15.48 -18.54 -12.36
CA ALA A 20 -14.44 -18.32 -11.37
C ALA A 20 -14.46 -16.83 -11.08
N SER A 21 -14.83 -16.47 -9.85
CA SER A 21 -15.06 -15.09 -9.48
C SER A 21 -13.85 -14.27 -9.94
N SER A 22 -14.07 -13.28 -10.78
CA SER A 22 -13.05 -12.41 -11.39
C SER A 22 -12.36 -11.47 -10.36
N ARG A 23 -12.34 -11.88 -9.09
CA ARG A 23 -11.69 -11.22 -7.97
C ARG A 23 -10.30 -11.84 -7.78
N PRO A 24 -9.25 -11.02 -7.64
CA PRO A 24 -7.94 -11.53 -7.27
C PRO A 24 -8.04 -12.33 -5.97
N ASP A 25 -7.27 -13.43 -5.90
CA ASP A 25 -7.18 -14.23 -4.69
C ASP A 25 -6.69 -13.38 -3.50
N ARG A 26 -7.19 -13.67 -2.30
CA ARG A 26 -6.88 -12.90 -1.08
C ARG A 26 -5.38 -12.93 -0.77
N GLN A 27 -4.72 -14.07 -0.99
CA GLN A 27 -3.28 -14.18 -0.80
C GLN A 27 -2.52 -13.30 -1.80
N ALA A 28 -2.97 -13.25 -3.06
CA ALA A 28 -2.39 -12.37 -4.07
C ALA A 28 -2.53 -10.88 -3.68
N ILE A 29 -3.68 -10.47 -3.14
CA ILE A 29 -3.91 -9.11 -2.64
C ILE A 29 -2.94 -8.77 -1.51
N ILE A 30 -2.83 -9.64 -0.50
CA ILE A 30 -1.94 -9.41 0.64
C ILE A 30 -0.49 -9.33 0.16
N ARG A 31 -0.04 -10.26 -0.70
CA ARG A 31 1.33 -10.26 -1.23
C ARG A 31 1.64 -9.00 -2.03
N ALA A 32 0.72 -8.56 -2.89
CA ALA A 32 0.87 -7.35 -3.66
C ALA A 32 0.97 -6.11 -2.76
N GLY A 33 0.11 -6.03 -1.75
CA GLY A 33 0.11 -4.94 -0.78
C GLY A 33 1.36 -4.89 0.09
N VAL A 34 1.83 -6.04 0.58
CA VAL A 34 3.09 -6.14 1.34
C VAL A 34 4.27 -5.71 0.46
N ALA A 35 4.38 -6.24 -0.76
CA ALA A 35 5.47 -5.90 -1.66
C ALA A 35 5.47 -4.40 -2.03
N GLY A 36 4.29 -3.86 -2.35
CA GLY A 36 4.15 -2.44 -2.68
C GLY A 36 4.39 -1.53 -1.47
N GLY A 37 3.90 -1.90 -0.29
CA GLY A 37 4.11 -1.16 0.95
C GLY A 37 5.57 -1.13 1.37
N LEU A 38 6.28 -2.26 1.29
CA LEU A 38 7.72 -2.34 1.55
C LEU A 38 8.54 -1.49 0.58
N ALA A 39 8.25 -1.58 -0.72
CA ALA A 39 8.94 -0.76 -1.71
C ALA A 39 8.68 0.73 -1.48
N GLY A 40 7.43 1.10 -1.18
CA GLY A 40 7.07 2.45 -0.78
C GLY A 40 7.83 2.92 0.46
N ALA A 41 7.94 2.07 1.49
CA ALA A 41 8.67 2.38 2.74
C ALA A 41 10.16 2.66 2.50
N VAL A 42 10.80 1.88 1.62
CA VAL A 42 12.20 2.11 1.25
C VAL A 42 12.34 3.43 0.48
N ILE A 43 11.44 3.70 -0.47
CA ILE A 43 11.53 4.88 -1.32
C ILE A 43 11.22 6.17 -0.55
N ILE A 44 10.22 6.17 0.34
CA ILE A 44 9.92 7.33 1.20
C ILE A 44 11.10 7.64 2.11
N TRP A 45 11.79 6.64 2.65
CA TRP A 45 13.00 6.85 3.45
C TRP A 45 14.17 7.42 2.63
N ILE A 46 14.38 6.95 1.40
CA ILE A 46 15.38 7.53 0.50
C ILE A 46 15.03 9.00 0.24
N TYR A 47 13.77 9.30 -0.09
CA TYR A 47 13.30 10.66 -0.26
C TYR A 47 13.55 11.49 1.00
N GLU A 48 13.23 10.95 2.17
CA GLU A 48 13.35 11.69 3.42
C GLU A 48 14.80 11.99 3.78
N ALA A 49 15.69 11.03 3.58
CA ALA A 49 17.13 11.22 3.75
C ALA A 49 17.67 12.29 2.80
N LEU A 50 17.26 12.28 1.53
CA LEU A 50 17.77 13.23 0.54
C LEU A 50 17.23 14.65 0.77
N ILE A 51 15.93 14.78 1.06
CA ILE A 51 15.27 16.08 1.12
C ILE A 51 15.33 16.68 2.52
N TRP A 52 14.85 15.97 3.54
CA TRP A 52 14.77 16.56 4.88
C TRP A 52 16.12 16.69 5.55
N VAL A 53 16.99 15.69 5.37
CA VAL A 53 18.35 15.70 5.94
C VAL A 53 19.33 16.41 5.00
N GLY A 54 19.37 15.98 3.74
CA GLY A 54 20.36 16.48 2.78
C GLY A 54 20.10 17.91 2.31
N ALA A 55 18.93 18.18 1.71
CA ALA A 55 18.64 19.47 1.11
C ALA A 55 18.21 20.53 2.13
N GLN A 56 17.25 20.18 2.98
CA GLN A 56 16.57 21.13 3.87
C GLN A 56 17.26 21.26 5.23
N HIS A 57 18.12 20.32 5.65
CA HIS A 57 18.78 20.30 6.95
C HIS A 57 17.82 20.48 8.15
N LEU A 58 16.53 20.12 7.96
CA LEU A 58 15.47 20.38 8.93
C LEU A 58 15.47 19.36 10.09
N MET A 59 16.07 18.20 9.88
CA MET A 59 16.19 17.18 10.92
C MET A 59 17.38 16.24 10.68
N PRO A 60 18.01 15.74 11.75
CA PRO A 60 18.96 14.65 11.61
C PRO A 60 18.22 13.38 11.16
N LEU A 61 18.84 12.55 10.32
CA LEU A 61 18.28 11.32 9.74
C LEU A 61 17.64 10.39 10.78
N VAL A 62 18.23 10.35 11.97
CA VAL A 62 17.76 9.55 13.11
C VAL A 62 16.51 10.12 13.78
N GLY A 63 16.14 11.38 13.54
CA GLY A 63 14.96 12.01 14.14
C GLY A 63 13.64 11.41 13.68
N ILE A 64 13.56 10.96 12.42
CA ILE A 64 12.30 10.46 11.81
C ILE A 64 11.82 9.18 12.50
N PRO A 65 12.65 8.11 12.61
CA PRO A 65 12.19 6.87 13.25
C PRO A 65 11.84 7.09 14.71
N ARG A 66 12.66 7.84 15.44
CA ARG A 66 12.42 8.13 16.86
C ARG A 66 11.07 8.79 17.11
N ASN A 67 10.66 9.73 16.24
CA ASN A 67 9.38 10.40 16.37
C ASN A 67 8.19 9.42 16.29
N ALA A 68 8.23 8.41 15.42
CA ALA A 68 7.16 7.42 15.35
C ALA A 68 6.97 6.62 16.65
N THR A 69 8.05 6.32 17.36
CA THR A 69 7.96 5.71 18.69
C THR A 69 7.21 6.62 19.67
N GLY A 70 7.53 7.93 19.68
CA GLY A 70 6.84 8.90 20.52
C GLY A 70 5.39 9.15 20.11
N LEU A 71 5.06 9.04 18.83
CA LEU A 71 3.69 9.16 18.33
C LEU A 71 2.81 7.99 18.81
N VAL A 72 3.36 6.78 18.85
CA VAL A 72 2.59 5.56 19.20
C VAL A 72 2.55 5.30 20.71
N PHE A 73 3.67 5.51 21.41
CA PHE A 73 3.80 5.15 22.83
C PHE A 73 3.97 6.34 23.77
N GLY A 74 4.02 7.55 23.23
CA GLY A 74 4.23 8.79 24.00
C GLY A 74 5.71 9.14 24.21
N LYS A 75 5.95 10.42 24.47
CA LYS A 75 7.30 11.01 24.62
C LYS A 75 8.10 10.38 25.77
N ALA A 76 7.45 10.13 26.91
CA ALA A 76 8.11 9.53 28.07
C ALA A 76 8.67 8.12 27.78
N PHE A 77 7.91 7.29 27.04
CA PHE A 77 8.39 5.98 26.61
C PHE A 77 9.51 6.10 25.58
N GLN A 78 9.36 6.99 24.61
CA GLN A 78 10.41 7.25 23.61
C GLN A 78 11.75 7.65 24.28
N GLU A 79 11.70 8.47 25.32
CA GLU A 79 12.89 8.89 26.07
C GLU A 79 13.45 7.77 26.95
N SER A 80 12.61 6.97 27.60
CA SER A 80 13.05 5.91 28.51
C SER A 80 13.82 4.78 27.82
N ILE A 81 13.51 4.49 26.55
CA ILE A 81 14.18 3.42 25.80
C ILE A 81 15.40 3.92 25.01
N GLY A 82 15.66 5.23 25.00
CA GLY A 82 16.86 5.83 24.40
C GLY A 82 17.09 5.41 22.95
N VAL A 83 18.21 4.74 22.69
CA VAL A 83 18.61 4.33 21.32
C VAL A 83 17.64 3.32 20.70
N TRP A 84 16.91 2.55 21.51
CA TRP A 84 15.95 1.58 21.00
C TRP A 84 14.73 2.24 20.36
N ALA A 85 14.45 3.52 20.66
CA ALA A 85 13.40 4.27 20.02
C ALA A 85 13.60 4.42 18.51
N TYR A 86 14.85 4.40 18.05
CA TYR A 86 15.16 4.42 16.62
C TYR A 86 14.74 3.11 15.95
N VAL A 87 15.11 1.97 16.54
CA VAL A 87 14.82 0.63 16.00
C VAL A 87 13.32 0.34 16.01
N ILE A 88 12.64 0.60 17.14
CA ILE A 88 11.19 0.41 17.26
C ILE A 88 10.47 1.34 16.28
N GLY A 89 10.90 2.59 16.22
CA GLY A 89 10.36 3.60 15.32
C GLY A 89 10.45 3.22 13.85
N THR A 90 11.58 2.64 13.45
CA THR A 90 11.76 2.04 12.12
C THR A 90 10.76 0.91 11.89
N GLY A 91 10.64 -0.02 12.83
CA GLY A 91 9.67 -1.11 12.73
C GLY A 91 8.24 -0.61 12.54
N ILE A 92 7.83 0.41 13.30
CA ILE A 92 6.52 1.05 13.18
C ILE A 92 6.29 1.56 11.75
N HIS A 93 7.23 2.30 11.18
CA HIS A 93 7.09 2.82 9.81
C HIS A 93 6.85 1.69 8.79
N PHE A 94 7.64 0.62 8.86
CA PHE A 94 7.48 -0.51 7.94
C PHE A 94 6.15 -1.26 8.14
N VAL A 95 5.71 -1.45 9.39
CA VAL A 95 4.41 -2.07 9.69
C VAL A 95 3.27 -1.24 9.14
N PHE A 96 3.27 0.08 9.37
CA PHE A 96 2.24 0.97 8.82
C PHE A 96 2.30 1.03 7.30
N ALA A 97 3.48 1.12 6.69
CA ALA A 97 3.64 1.11 5.24
C ALA A 97 3.09 -0.17 4.61
N ILE A 98 3.33 -1.34 5.22
CA ILE A 98 2.73 -2.61 4.81
C ILE A 98 1.20 -2.57 4.96
N ALA A 99 0.70 -2.12 6.11
CA ALA A 99 -0.74 -2.06 6.37
C ALA A 99 -1.47 -1.18 5.33
N TRP A 100 -0.94 0.02 5.06
CA TRP A 100 -1.43 0.91 4.02
C TRP A 100 -1.26 0.32 2.62
N GLY A 101 -0.17 -0.40 2.35
CA GLY A 101 0.01 -1.09 1.08
C GLY A 101 -1.04 -2.18 0.83
N VAL A 102 -1.34 -2.98 1.86
CA VAL A 102 -2.41 -4.00 1.83
C VAL A 102 -3.77 -3.36 1.69
N LEU A 103 -4.06 -2.28 2.41
CA LEU A 103 -5.33 -1.56 2.27
C LEU A 103 -5.54 -1.05 0.83
N PHE A 104 -4.51 -0.44 0.24
CA PHE A 104 -4.58 -0.02 -1.16
C PHE A 104 -4.82 -1.21 -2.10
N ALA A 105 -4.09 -2.32 -1.92
CA ALA A 105 -4.26 -3.52 -2.74
C ALA A 105 -5.66 -4.15 -2.62
N MET A 106 -6.34 -4.01 -1.47
CA MET A 106 -7.73 -4.44 -1.30
C MET A 106 -8.72 -3.55 -2.05
N ILE A 107 -8.48 -2.23 -2.06
CA ILE A 107 -9.38 -1.23 -2.67
C ILE A 107 -9.21 -1.17 -4.19
N TRP A 108 -7.97 -1.26 -4.68
CA TRP A 108 -7.63 -1.05 -6.09
C TRP A 108 -8.45 -1.89 -7.09
N PRO A 109 -8.70 -3.20 -6.89
CA PRO A 109 -9.48 -4.00 -7.83
C PRO A 109 -10.88 -3.44 -8.13
N TYR A 110 -11.50 -2.72 -7.17
CA TYR A 110 -12.78 -2.05 -7.37
C TYR A 110 -12.70 -0.92 -8.40
N PHE A 111 -11.66 -0.08 -8.33
CA PHE A 111 -11.45 1.03 -9.24
C PHE A 111 -10.97 0.55 -10.62
N ARG A 112 -10.09 -0.47 -10.64
CA ARG A 112 -9.63 -1.09 -11.88
C ARG A 112 -10.77 -1.57 -12.76
N ARG A 113 -11.81 -2.20 -12.17
CA ARG A 113 -13.00 -2.67 -12.90
C ARG A 113 -13.79 -1.55 -13.59
N ARG A 114 -13.56 -0.29 -13.19
CA ARG A 114 -14.19 0.90 -13.77
C ARG A 114 -13.26 1.66 -14.73
N GLY A 115 -12.08 1.11 -15.04
CA GLY A 115 -11.14 1.70 -15.98
C GLY A 115 -10.25 2.81 -15.40
N TYR A 116 -10.25 3.03 -14.09
CA TYR A 116 -9.30 3.98 -13.48
C TYR A 116 -7.86 3.45 -13.52
N GLU A 117 -6.88 4.35 -13.43
CA GLU A 117 -5.44 4.05 -13.34
C GLU A 117 -4.99 3.92 -11.88
N ALA A 118 -4.06 3.02 -11.58
CA ALA A 118 -3.66 2.68 -10.22
C ALA A 118 -2.98 3.84 -9.50
N THR A 119 -2.02 4.48 -10.16
CA THR A 119 -1.28 5.64 -9.66
C THR A 119 -2.23 6.79 -9.40
N PHE A 120 -3.16 7.06 -10.33
CA PHE A 120 -4.18 8.09 -10.11
C PHE A 120 -4.99 7.86 -8.83
N VAL A 121 -5.52 6.66 -8.63
CA VAL A 121 -6.26 6.31 -7.39
C VAL A 121 -5.33 6.36 -6.17
N ALA A 122 -4.10 5.89 -6.30
CA ALA A 122 -3.12 5.86 -5.21
C ALA A 122 -2.76 7.25 -4.71
N LEU A 123 -2.71 8.26 -5.59
CA LEU A 123 -2.45 9.64 -5.19
C LEU A 123 -3.57 10.17 -4.29
N PHE A 124 -4.85 10.08 -4.70
CA PHE A 124 -5.95 10.50 -3.83
C PHE A 124 -6.02 9.69 -2.53
N TYR A 125 -5.76 8.39 -2.62
CA TYR A 125 -5.63 7.52 -1.47
C TYR A 125 -4.54 8.01 -0.51
N ALA A 126 -3.38 8.43 -1.02
CA ALA A 126 -2.27 8.96 -0.21
C ALA A 126 -2.71 10.15 0.62
N MET A 127 -3.43 11.10 0.00
CA MET A 127 -3.91 12.31 0.68
C MET A 127 -4.92 11.99 1.76
N LEU A 128 -5.88 11.10 1.47
CA LEU A 128 -6.85 10.68 2.48
C LEU A 128 -6.19 9.93 3.63
N ALA A 129 -5.27 9.01 3.33
CA ALA A 129 -4.53 8.26 4.35
C ALA A 129 -3.69 9.19 5.23
N TRP A 130 -3.01 10.17 4.64
CA TRP A 130 -2.24 11.18 5.37
C TRP A 130 -3.14 11.96 6.34
N ILE A 131 -4.25 12.53 5.84
CA ILE A 131 -5.21 13.30 6.65
C ILE A 131 -5.74 12.44 7.80
N VAL A 132 -6.24 11.24 7.51
CA VAL A 132 -6.82 10.35 8.52
C VAL A 132 -5.80 9.99 9.59
N MET A 133 -4.58 9.64 9.19
CA MET A 133 -3.49 9.31 10.13
C MET A 133 -3.13 10.50 11.02
N HIS A 134 -3.01 11.70 10.45
CA HIS A 134 -2.60 12.90 11.17
C HIS A 134 -3.70 13.38 12.13
N VAL A 135 -4.96 13.34 11.70
CA VAL A 135 -6.11 13.62 12.58
C VAL A 135 -6.19 12.60 13.72
N ALA A 136 -5.98 11.31 13.43
CA ALA A 136 -5.96 10.29 14.47
C ALA A 136 -4.86 10.56 15.51
N ILE A 137 -3.65 10.92 15.05
CA ILE A 137 -2.53 11.30 15.94
C ILE A 137 -2.89 12.52 16.80
N MET A 138 -3.48 13.57 16.22
CA MET A 138 -3.90 14.77 16.99
C MET A 138 -4.91 14.45 18.09
N ILE A 139 -5.74 13.43 17.89
CA ILE A 139 -6.75 13.02 18.88
C ILE A 139 -6.13 12.14 19.96
N THR A 140 -5.15 11.30 19.61
CA THR A 140 -4.63 10.25 20.51
C THR A 140 -3.31 10.60 21.18
N SER A 141 -2.63 11.66 20.75
CA SER A 141 -1.33 12.07 21.24
C SER A 141 -1.19 13.57 21.22
N ASP A 142 -0.67 14.15 22.30
CA ASP A 142 -0.26 15.57 22.33
C ASP A 142 1.16 15.77 21.76
N ASN A 143 1.87 14.69 21.43
CA ASN A 143 3.22 14.71 20.90
C ASN A 143 3.20 14.57 19.38
N HIS A 144 2.81 15.63 18.67
CA HIS A 144 2.73 15.65 17.21
C HIS A 144 3.30 16.96 16.62
N PRO A 145 3.75 16.94 15.35
CA PRO A 145 4.12 18.16 14.65
C PRO A 145 2.97 19.16 14.56
N ASN A 146 3.29 20.44 14.38
CA ASN A 146 2.27 21.42 14.03
C ASN A 146 1.77 21.15 12.61
N TYR A 147 0.61 20.50 12.47
CA TYR A 147 0.02 20.18 11.17
C TYR A 147 -0.59 21.37 10.43
N TYR A 148 -0.53 22.58 11.01
CA TYR A 148 -0.83 23.84 10.32
C TYR A 148 0.42 24.46 9.69
N ASP A 149 1.63 23.94 9.96
CA ASP A 149 2.86 24.42 9.34
C ASP A 149 2.91 24.01 7.86
N PRO A 150 3.03 24.98 6.92
CA PRO A 150 3.14 24.69 5.49
C PRO A 150 4.27 23.72 5.14
N VAL A 151 5.39 23.75 5.86
CA VAL A 151 6.53 22.84 5.63
C VAL A 151 6.14 21.39 5.93
N VAL A 152 5.41 21.17 7.02
CA VAL A 152 4.91 19.84 7.41
C VAL A 152 3.89 19.34 6.40
N ILE A 153 2.99 20.21 5.93
CA ILE A 153 1.98 19.85 4.94
C ILE A 153 2.63 19.50 3.59
N ILE A 154 3.50 20.36 3.07
CA ILE A 154 4.17 20.15 1.78
C ILE A 154 5.06 18.91 1.83
N GLY A 155 5.90 18.80 2.86
CA GLY A 155 6.78 17.67 3.03
C GLY A 155 6.00 16.36 3.26
N GLY A 156 4.90 16.39 4.02
CA GLY A 156 4.01 15.26 4.22
C GLY A 156 3.39 14.78 2.91
N PHE A 157 2.85 15.71 2.12
CA PHE A 157 2.30 15.45 0.78
C PHE A 157 3.34 14.82 -0.15
N MET A 158 4.53 15.40 -0.25
CA MET A 158 5.59 14.91 -1.13
C MET A 158 6.09 13.53 -0.71
N SER A 159 6.23 13.27 0.59
CA SER A 159 6.63 11.95 1.11
C SER A 159 5.58 10.88 0.76
N HIS A 160 4.29 11.23 0.86
CA HIS A 160 3.18 10.34 0.50
C HIS A 160 3.10 10.09 -1.02
N PHE A 161 3.46 11.07 -1.83
CA PHE A 161 3.63 10.90 -3.27
C PHE A 161 4.73 9.86 -3.56
N CYS A 162 5.91 10.03 -2.97
CA CYS A 162 7.05 9.11 -3.13
C CYS A 162 6.75 7.70 -2.62
N PHE A 163 5.90 7.56 -1.59
CA PHE A 163 5.42 6.28 -1.10
C PHE A 163 4.42 5.61 -2.08
N THR A 164 3.43 6.35 -2.57
CA THR A 164 2.28 5.74 -3.26
C THR A 164 2.51 5.40 -4.72
N VAL A 165 3.39 6.11 -5.43
CA VAL A 165 3.74 5.77 -6.82
C VAL A 165 4.30 4.34 -6.94
N PRO A 166 5.39 3.95 -6.25
CA PRO A 166 5.93 2.59 -6.35
C PRO A 166 4.94 1.53 -5.83
N LEU A 167 4.20 1.84 -4.76
CA LEU A 167 3.11 0.99 -4.26
C LEU A 167 2.11 0.68 -5.37
N ALA A 168 1.63 1.71 -6.07
CA ALA A 168 0.62 1.58 -7.11
C ALA A 168 1.11 0.74 -8.29
N LEU A 169 2.34 1.01 -8.74
CA LEU A 169 2.95 0.29 -9.86
C LEU A 169 3.13 -1.21 -9.54
N ILE A 170 3.60 -1.53 -8.35
CA ILE A 170 3.80 -2.93 -7.91
C ILE A 170 2.45 -3.63 -7.76
N VAL A 171 1.49 -3.01 -7.07
CA VAL A 171 0.16 -3.60 -6.88
C VAL A 171 -0.55 -3.81 -8.22
N LYS A 172 -0.48 -2.84 -9.13
CA LYS A 172 -1.02 -2.95 -10.49
C LYS A 172 -0.40 -4.12 -11.25
N LYS A 173 0.93 -4.25 -11.21
CA LYS A 173 1.67 -5.32 -11.89
C LYS A 173 1.32 -6.70 -11.32
N MET A 174 1.31 -6.84 -10.00
CA MET A 174 1.10 -8.14 -9.34
C MET A 174 -0.35 -8.60 -9.39
N LEU A 175 -1.32 -7.68 -9.49
CA LEU A 175 -2.75 -8.02 -9.61
C LEU A 175 -3.26 -7.97 -11.06
N ALA A 176 -2.38 -7.83 -12.05
CA ALA A 176 -2.76 -7.84 -13.47
C ALA A 176 -3.47 -9.17 -13.83
N PRO A 177 -4.48 -9.14 -14.72
CA PRO A 177 -5.13 -10.37 -15.16
C PRO A 177 -4.10 -11.28 -15.83
N VAL A 178 -4.18 -12.59 -15.57
CA VAL A 178 -3.38 -13.57 -16.32
C VAL A 178 -3.93 -13.60 -17.74
N THR A 179 -3.19 -13.02 -18.68
CA THR A 179 -3.45 -13.22 -20.11
C THR A 179 -3.18 -14.69 -20.41
N ARG A 180 -4.23 -15.53 -20.46
CA ARG A 180 -4.10 -16.84 -21.11
C ARG A 180 -3.79 -16.55 -22.57
N GLN A 181 -2.55 -16.79 -22.99
CA GLN A 181 -2.27 -16.95 -24.41
C GLN A 181 -3.01 -18.19 -24.86
N THR A 182 -4.14 -17.99 -25.56
CA THR A 182 -4.81 -19.07 -26.27
C THR A 182 -3.86 -19.48 -27.39
N THR A 183 -3.08 -20.53 -27.15
CA THR A 183 -2.29 -21.16 -28.19
C THR A 183 -3.26 -21.83 -29.14
N VAL A 184 -3.64 -21.12 -30.21
CA VAL A 184 -4.28 -21.74 -31.37
C VAL A 184 -3.16 -22.49 -32.09
N ARG A 185 -3.17 -23.82 -31.95
CA ARG A 185 -2.44 -24.73 -32.83
C ARG A 185 -3.42 -25.35 -33.81
#